data_AF-C4Y9G7-F1
#
_entry.id   AF-C4Y9G7-F1
#
_cell.length_a   1.000
_cell.length_b   1.000
_cell.length_c   1.000
_cell.angle_alpha   90.00
_cell.angle_beta   90.00
_cell.angle_gamma   90.00
#
_symmetry.space_group_name_H-M   'P 1'
#
loop_
_entity.id
_entity.type
_entity.pdbx_description
1 polymer ?
#
loop_
_entity_poly.entity_id
_entity_poly.type
_entity_poly.pdbx_seq_one_letter_code
_entity_poly.pdbx_strand_id
1 'polypeptide(L)'
;MKKYQLMGRKKVVSPVKRAKYPLLHLHSLPYEILLHIFGYVAENVSDLLSLALVCSKFNNLVSKNFLYHSICFHSTSQFLRFAHAHLPQKASLSLRFSSSAPSSRINYIRSVHFVNPPSDDVATSSTQIAGTYNVDCSSQGISAYQSFVSQLKCFLNEAYGLQEVKITEIAPSFEFPTDILQSFSSIKHRFRSPKPTRTLAKLVLTAQSGWNIPFKLGHILLFLGVFDQFVELKLNNFLLNEARLSAENLPKPVNVEALVSTACIYTDGRRPGQKHECTDLFAKTTSLSLQNIRHGADLSLIDFIKSNDHLRRLSIDISSSIFYTMDQSDQALKFDFSKYNSFFKLVCSGQGGYRNLKEIVLTNFDLFNSYSHQHDDKKLSCIEEEDEEVDDPWVKKAPNAFDQFLEYLSMVPYLTIIVKEAPKVMHTCKNCGFSVEEETKKISSLLPHEWAIILAPILKNPSCSVLIYDYSLRTLFSRGIE
;
A
#
# COMPACT_ATOMS: atom_id res chain seq x y z
N MET A 1 33.10 -46.46 -50.60
CA MET A 1 32.71 -45.21 -49.90
C MET A 1 32.75 -45.45 -48.39
N LYS A 2 33.65 -44.79 -47.66
CA LYS A 2 33.76 -44.92 -46.19
C LYS A 2 32.85 -43.87 -45.52
N LYS A 3 31.84 -44.32 -44.77
CA LYS A 3 30.96 -43.46 -43.97
C LYS A 3 31.76 -42.91 -42.77
N TYR A 4 31.98 -41.61 -42.73
CA TYR A 4 32.49 -40.93 -41.55
C TYR A 4 31.35 -40.80 -40.52
N GLN A 5 31.41 -41.60 -39.44
CA GLN A 5 30.59 -41.38 -38.25
C GLN A 5 31.26 -40.32 -37.37
N LEU A 6 30.66 -39.14 -37.28
CA LEU A 6 31.05 -38.10 -36.33
C LEU A 6 30.63 -38.54 -34.92
N MET A 7 31.50 -39.24 -34.20
CA MET A 7 31.36 -39.40 -32.76
C MET A 7 31.71 -38.07 -32.07
N GLY A 8 30.68 -37.34 -31.63
CA GLY A 8 30.86 -36.18 -30.77
C GLY A 8 31.58 -36.57 -29.48
N ARG A 9 32.78 -36.03 -29.25
CA ARG A 9 33.48 -36.17 -27.97
C ARG A 9 32.60 -35.60 -26.84
N LYS A 10 32.08 -36.46 -25.96
CA LYS A 10 31.51 -36.00 -24.69
C LYS A 10 32.61 -35.27 -23.92
N LYS A 11 32.47 -33.97 -23.69
CA LYS A 11 33.36 -33.21 -22.81
C LYS A 11 33.28 -33.83 -21.42
N VAL A 12 34.35 -34.49 -20.99
CA VAL A 12 34.51 -34.95 -19.61
C VAL A 12 34.68 -33.69 -18.75
N VAL A 13 33.70 -33.41 -17.89
CA VAL A 13 33.76 -32.29 -16.95
C VAL A 13 34.84 -32.61 -15.93
N SER A 14 36.01 -31.97 -16.05
CA SER A 14 37.06 -32.05 -15.04
C SER A 14 36.55 -31.45 -13.73
N PRO A 15 36.75 -32.11 -12.57
CA PRO A 15 36.34 -31.57 -11.29
C PRO A 15 37.07 -30.24 -11.03
N VAL A 16 36.31 -29.20 -10.73
CA VAL A 16 36.84 -27.87 -10.41
C VAL A 16 37.70 -28.00 -9.15
N LYS A 17 39.02 -27.76 -9.28
CA LYS A 17 39.94 -27.69 -8.13
C LYS A 17 39.51 -26.53 -7.24
N ARG A 18 38.83 -26.83 -6.12
CA ARG A 18 38.46 -25.82 -5.13
C ARG A 18 39.71 -25.46 -4.31
N ALA A 19 40.02 -24.18 -4.18
CA ALA A 19 41.08 -23.72 -3.29
C ALA A 19 40.77 -24.14 -1.85
N LYS A 20 41.76 -24.70 -1.15
CA LYS A 20 41.65 -25.06 0.27
C LYS A 20 42.01 -23.82 1.09
N TYR A 21 41.03 -23.27 1.79
CA TYR A 21 41.22 -22.15 2.70
C TYR A 21 41.42 -22.64 4.14
N PRO A 22 42.18 -21.93 4.99
CA PRO A 22 42.24 -22.20 6.43
C PRO A 22 40.85 -22.19 7.08
N LEU A 23 40.68 -22.93 8.19
CA LEU A 23 39.40 -23.03 8.90
C LEU A 23 38.86 -21.68 9.40
N LEU A 24 39.75 -20.73 9.73
CA LEU A 24 39.39 -19.39 10.20
C LEU A 24 39.24 -18.35 9.07
N HIS A 25 39.37 -18.75 7.81
CA HIS A 25 39.23 -17.83 6.70
C HIS A 25 37.75 -17.57 6.39
N LEU A 26 37.37 -16.32 6.14
CA LEU A 26 35.98 -15.91 5.90
C LEU A 26 35.31 -16.74 4.77
N HIS A 27 36.04 -17.07 3.71
CA HIS A 27 35.55 -17.92 2.62
C HIS A 27 35.12 -19.34 3.05
N SER A 28 35.71 -19.88 4.12
CA SER A 28 35.43 -21.22 4.65
C SER A 28 34.11 -21.28 5.42
N LEU A 29 33.57 -20.12 5.82
CA LEU A 29 32.33 -20.06 6.60
C LEU A 29 31.12 -20.57 5.80
N PRO A 30 30.14 -21.22 6.46
CA PRO A 30 28.83 -21.55 5.89
C PRO A 30 28.12 -20.34 5.26
N TYR A 31 27.23 -20.61 4.31
CA TYR A 31 26.52 -19.55 3.58
C TYR A 31 25.63 -18.71 4.50
N GLU A 32 25.02 -19.35 5.50
CA GLU A 32 24.11 -18.77 6.47
C GLU A 32 24.83 -17.75 7.36
N ILE A 33 26.05 -18.08 7.79
CA ILE A 33 26.89 -17.19 8.60
C ILE A 33 27.35 -16.00 7.76
N LEU A 34 27.75 -16.24 6.51
CA LEU A 34 28.14 -15.16 5.60
C LEU A 34 26.97 -14.23 5.25
N LEU A 35 25.75 -14.78 5.09
CA LEU A 35 24.54 -13.98 4.92
C LEU A 35 24.30 -13.08 6.13
N HIS A 36 24.43 -13.61 7.34
CA HIS A 36 24.32 -12.81 8.55
C HIS A 36 25.38 -11.71 8.64
N ILE A 37 26.64 -12.03 8.35
CA ILE A 37 27.73 -11.03 8.36
C ILE A 37 27.47 -9.94 7.33
N PHE A 38 27.13 -10.31 6.09
CA PHE A 38 26.90 -9.32 5.02
C PHE A 38 25.62 -8.53 5.25
N GLY A 39 24.68 -9.08 6.02
CA GLY A 39 23.48 -8.39 6.50
C GLY A 39 23.79 -7.08 7.24
N TYR A 40 24.90 -7.00 7.97
CA TYR A 40 25.29 -5.77 8.68
C TYR A 40 25.68 -4.60 7.77
N VAL A 41 26.04 -4.89 6.50
CA VAL A 41 26.37 -3.87 5.50
C VAL A 41 25.34 -3.83 4.36
N ALA A 42 24.20 -4.50 4.53
CA ALA A 42 23.20 -4.65 3.47
C ALA A 42 22.59 -3.32 3.00
N GLU A 43 22.60 -2.30 3.86
CA GLU A 43 22.08 -0.97 3.55
C GLU A 43 23.05 -0.15 2.68
N ASN A 44 24.35 -0.48 2.66
CA ASN A 44 25.35 0.21 1.87
C ASN A 44 25.72 -0.58 0.60
N VAL A 45 25.16 -0.15 -0.53
CA VAL A 45 25.42 -0.76 -1.84
C VAL A 45 26.90 -0.73 -2.22
N SER A 46 27.66 0.31 -1.83
CA SER A 46 29.09 0.42 -2.13
C SER A 46 29.90 -0.68 -1.42
N ASP A 47 29.57 -0.96 -0.17
CA ASP A 47 30.24 -1.99 0.62
C ASP A 47 29.88 -3.39 0.10
N LEU A 48 28.62 -3.61 -0.27
CA LEU A 48 28.18 -4.84 -0.92
C LEU A 48 28.91 -5.09 -2.25
N LEU A 49 29.05 -4.07 -3.10
CA LEU A 49 29.80 -4.18 -4.35
C LEU A 49 31.27 -4.49 -4.09
N SER A 50 31.88 -3.87 -3.08
CA SER A 50 33.26 -4.17 -2.67
C SER A 50 33.40 -5.62 -2.21
N LEU A 51 32.47 -6.13 -1.40
CA LEU A 51 32.40 -7.55 -1.01
C LEU A 51 32.23 -8.48 -2.22
N ALA A 52 31.43 -8.09 -3.20
CA ALA A 52 31.22 -8.87 -4.43
C ALA A 52 32.50 -8.99 -5.26
N LEU A 53 33.40 -8.01 -5.21
CA LEU A 53 34.68 -8.05 -5.93
C LEU A 53 35.73 -8.96 -5.29
N VAL A 54 35.56 -9.37 -4.02
CA VAL A 54 36.54 -10.20 -3.28
C VAL A 54 36.70 -11.59 -3.89
N CYS A 55 35.59 -12.29 -4.14
CA CYS A 55 35.62 -13.64 -4.70
C CYS A 55 34.28 -14.05 -5.33
N SER A 56 34.28 -15.11 -6.13
CA SER A 56 33.07 -15.61 -6.79
C SER A 56 31.98 -16.07 -5.82
N LYS A 57 32.34 -16.64 -4.66
CA LYS A 57 31.40 -17.03 -3.61
C LYS A 57 30.66 -15.81 -3.06
N PHE A 58 31.39 -14.73 -2.77
CA PHE A 58 30.81 -13.50 -2.22
C PHE A 58 30.02 -12.76 -3.28
N ASN A 59 30.52 -12.68 -4.50
CA ASN A 59 29.78 -12.13 -5.64
C ASN A 59 28.41 -12.80 -5.79
N ASN A 60 28.38 -14.13 -5.77
CA ASN A 60 27.14 -14.89 -5.87
C ASN A 60 26.21 -14.61 -4.69
N LEU A 61 26.74 -14.53 -3.47
CA LEU A 61 25.95 -14.29 -2.26
C LEU A 61 25.36 -12.87 -2.27
N VAL A 62 26.18 -11.86 -2.55
CA VAL A 62 25.79 -10.45 -2.69
C VAL A 62 24.75 -10.27 -3.77
N SER A 63 25.04 -10.75 -4.98
CA SER A 63 24.13 -10.62 -6.13
C SER A 63 22.79 -11.31 -5.88
N LYS A 64 22.78 -12.52 -5.31
CA LYS A 64 21.54 -13.30 -5.18
C LYS A 64 20.61 -12.86 -4.05
N ASN A 65 21.15 -12.26 -2.99
CA ASN A 65 20.39 -12.03 -1.75
C ASN A 65 20.22 -10.56 -1.38
N PHE A 66 21.14 -9.68 -1.81
CA PHE A 66 21.16 -8.29 -1.36
C PHE A 66 20.86 -7.30 -2.49
N LEU A 67 21.64 -7.30 -3.57
CA LEU A 67 21.61 -6.22 -4.57
C LEU A 67 20.25 -6.02 -5.25
N TYR A 68 19.50 -7.10 -5.48
CA TYR A 68 18.25 -7.07 -6.22
C TYR A 68 17.01 -7.19 -5.33
N HIS A 69 17.16 -7.09 -4.00
CA HIS A 69 16.03 -7.24 -3.07
C HIS A 69 14.95 -6.16 -3.29
N SER A 70 15.38 -4.92 -3.53
CA SER A 70 14.52 -3.78 -3.86
C SER A 70 15.11 -3.03 -5.05
N ILE A 71 14.35 -2.87 -6.13
CA ILE A 71 14.82 -2.24 -7.36
C ILE A 71 13.90 -1.06 -7.72
N CYS A 72 14.50 0.10 -8.00
CA CYS A 72 13.77 1.26 -8.51
C CYS A 72 14.26 1.63 -9.93
N PHE A 73 13.34 1.65 -10.87
CA PHE A 73 13.57 2.08 -12.25
C PHE A 73 13.02 3.49 -12.43
N HIS A 74 13.92 4.45 -12.59
CA HIS A 74 13.56 5.86 -12.80
C HIS A 74 13.23 6.18 -14.26
N SER A 75 13.49 5.23 -15.17
CA SER A 75 13.17 5.36 -16.58
C SER A 75 12.93 4.01 -17.25
N THR A 76 12.13 4.02 -18.32
CA THR A 76 11.87 2.85 -19.16
C THR A 76 13.15 2.22 -19.71
N SER A 77 14.15 3.04 -20.07
CA SER A 77 15.42 2.53 -20.62
C SER A 77 16.24 1.75 -19.59
N GLN A 78 16.22 2.15 -18.31
CA GLN A 78 16.85 1.39 -17.23
C GLN A 78 16.17 0.02 -17.06
N PHE A 79 14.84 0.01 -17.06
CA PHE A 79 14.09 -1.25 -16.98
C PHE A 79 14.36 -2.16 -18.18
N LEU A 80 14.36 -1.63 -19.41
CA LEU A 80 14.63 -2.43 -20.60
C LEU A 80 16.06 -2.99 -20.59
N ARG A 81 17.06 -2.23 -20.15
CA ARG A 81 18.44 -2.73 -19.98
C ARG A 81 18.49 -3.87 -18.96
N PHE A 82 17.81 -3.72 -17.83
CA PHE A 82 17.67 -4.78 -16.83
C PHE A 82 17.00 -6.02 -17.42
N ALA A 83 15.87 -5.84 -18.11
CA ALA A 83 15.12 -6.90 -18.76
C ALA A 83 15.99 -7.66 -19.77
N HIS A 84 16.71 -6.94 -20.63
CA HIS A 84 17.60 -7.56 -21.60
C HIS A 84 18.75 -8.35 -20.97
N ALA A 85 19.27 -7.90 -19.82
CA ALA A 85 20.37 -8.54 -19.13
C ALA A 85 19.94 -9.76 -18.28
N HIS A 86 18.71 -9.76 -17.77
CA HIS A 86 18.29 -10.69 -16.71
C HIS A 86 17.05 -11.51 -17.01
N LEU A 87 16.15 -11.04 -17.88
CA LEU A 87 14.95 -11.77 -18.26
C LEU A 87 15.21 -12.64 -19.49
N PRO A 88 14.59 -13.82 -19.57
CA PRO A 88 14.74 -14.69 -20.73
C PRO A 88 14.14 -14.01 -21.98
N GLN A 89 14.97 -13.74 -22.98
CA GLN A 89 14.56 -12.96 -24.15
C GLN A 89 13.66 -13.71 -25.15
N LYS A 90 13.36 -15.00 -24.96
CA LYS A 90 12.42 -15.75 -25.81
C LYS A 90 11.70 -16.86 -25.04
N ALA A 91 10.43 -17.08 -25.39
CA ALA A 91 9.70 -18.32 -25.15
C ALA A 91 10.37 -19.48 -25.92
N SER A 92 11.52 -19.93 -25.42
CA SER A 92 12.23 -21.09 -25.92
C SER A 92 11.41 -22.36 -25.65
N LEU A 93 11.53 -23.36 -26.53
CA LEU A 93 10.92 -24.70 -26.38
C LEU A 93 11.22 -25.36 -25.00
N SER A 94 12.22 -24.87 -24.28
CA SER A 94 12.54 -25.19 -22.88
C SER A 94 11.45 -24.85 -21.86
N LEU A 95 10.52 -23.93 -22.17
CA LEU A 95 9.33 -23.65 -21.36
C LEU A 95 8.24 -24.73 -21.51
N ARG A 96 8.28 -25.54 -22.57
CA ARG A 96 7.39 -26.73 -22.72
C ARG A 96 7.93 -27.96 -22.00
N PHE A 97 9.23 -27.98 -21.68
CA PHE A 97 9.91 -29.05 -20.99
C PHE A 97 10.81 -28.48 -19.88
N SER A 98 10.22 -27.77 -18.90
CA SER A 98 10.77 -27.53 -17.55
C SER A 98 12.31 -27.32 -17.44
N SER A 99 12.94 -26.48 -18.26
CA SER A 99 14.38 -26.18 -18.11
C SER A 99 14.83 -24.95 -18.92
N SER A 100 14.34 -23.76 -18.57
CA SER A 100 15.15 -22.54 -18.75
C SER A 100 14.99 -21.69 -17.51
N ALA A 101 16.03 -21.74 -16.67
CA ALA A 101 16.07 -21.04 -15.40
C ALA A 101 16.05 -19.51 -15.61
N PRO A 102 15.46 -18.74 -14.68
CA PRO A 102 15.73 -17.31 -14.57
C PRO A 102 17.25 -17.05 -14.57
N SER A 103 17.67 -15.82 -14.91
CA SER A 103 19.09 -15.42 -14.83
C SER A 103 19.74 -16.04 -13.58
N SER A 104 20.79 -16.85 -13.78
CA SER A 104 21.53 -17.52 -12.69
C SER A 104 22.07 -16.59 -11.60
N ARG A 105 21.97 -15.27 -11.83
CA ARG A 105 22.43 -14.18 -10.96
C ARG A 105 21.34 -13.59 -10.06
N ILE A 106 20.05 -13.72 -10.41
CA ILE A 106 18.94 -13.12 -9.64
C ILE A 106 18.02 -14.23 -9.18
N ASN A 107 18.00 -14.46 -7.87
CA ASN A 107 17.12 -15.46 -7.26
C ASN A 107 15.89 -14.83 -6.63
N TYR A 108 16.00 -13.59 -6.15
CA TYR A 108 14.98 -12.98 -5.32
C TYR A 108 14.90 -11.47 -5.54
N ILE A 109 13.69 -11.00 -5.85
CA ILE A 109 13.32 -9.59 -5.92
C ILE A 109 12.07 -9.45 -5.08
N ARG A 110 12.16 -8.75 -3.94
CA ARG A 110 11.04 -8.58 -3.02
C ARG A 110 10.15 -7.42 -3.45
N SER A 111 10.74 -6.30 -3.82
CA SER A 111 10.03 -5.07 -4.18
C SER A 111 10.58 -4.48 -5.47
N VAL A 112 9.69 -4.01 -6.34
CA VAL A 112 10.05 -3.28 -7.56
C VAL A 112 9.25 -1.99 -7.67
N HIS A 113 9.91 -0.92 -8.08
CA HIS A 113 9.30 0.40 -8.25
C HIS A 113 9.59 0.92 -9.66
N PHE A 114 8.53 1.22 -10.40
CA PHE A 114 8.57 1.88 -11.70
C PHE A 114 8.11 3.33 -11.54
N VAL A 115 8.97 4.28 -11.91
CA VAL A 115 8.63 5.70 -11.93
C VAL A 115 8.34 6.12 -13.36
N ASN A 116 7.22 6.82 -13.56
CA ASN A 116 6.81 7.40 -14.84
C ASN A 116 6.81 6.38 -15.99
N PRO A 117 5.94 5.35 -15.93
CA PRO A 117 5.88 4.34 -16.98
C PRO A 117 5.52 4.99 -18.34
N PRO A 118 6.02 4.45 -19.47
CA PRO A 118 5.68 4.99 -20.78
C PRO A 118 4.18 4.82 -21.03
N SER A 119 3.55 5.77 -21.71
CA SER A 119 2.16 5.65 -22.19
C SER A 119 2.15 5.31 -23.68
N ASP A 120 1.02 4.82 -24.18
CA ASP A 120 0.87 4.55 -25.61
C ASP A 120 0.71 5.89 -26.36
N ASP A 121 1.80 6.43 -26.89
CA ASP A 121 1.81 7.66 -27.69
C ASP A 121 1.20 7.37 -29.07
N VAL A 122 -0.12 7.20 -29.13
CA VAL A 122 -0.85 7.10 -30.41
C VAL A 122 -0.82 8.45 -31.17
N ALA A 123 -0.52 9.55 -30.48
CA ALA A 123 -0.61 10.91 -31.03
C ALA A 123 0.57 11.36 -31.92
N THR A 124 1.67 10.60 -32.01
CA THR A 124 2.89 11.03 -32.75
C THR A 124 3.11 10.34 -34.10
N SER A 125 2.14 9.58 -34.64
CA SER A 125 2.34 8.89 -35.92
C SER A 125 1.93 9.67 -37.18
N SER A 126 1.32 10.86 -37.07
CA SER A 126 1.01 11.70 -38.25
C SER A 126 1.64 13.09 -38.14
N THR A 127 2.80 13.27 -38.75
CA THR A 127 3.35 14.60 -39.03
C THR A 127 2.77 15.09 -40.36
N GLN A 128 2.06 16.22 -40.35
CA GLN A 128 1.65 16.88 -41.59
C GLN A 128 2.83 17.66 -42.16
N ILE A 129 3.29 17.25 -43.34
CA ILE A 129 4.24 18.04 -44.14
C ILE A 129 3.40 18.80 -45.18
N ALA A 130 3.48 20.14 -45.15
CA ALA A 130 2.89 21.04 -46.14
C ALA A 130 1.36 20.88 -46.37
N GLY A 131 0.59 20.57 -45.32
CA GLY A 131 -0.87 20.71 -45.28
C GLY A 131 -1.68 19.83 -46.24
N THR A 132 -1.07 18.86 -46.93
CA THR A 132 -1.77 18.08 -47.98
C THR A 132 -1.47 16.58 -47.99
N TYR A 133 -0.51 16.08 -47.21
CA TYR A 133 -0.22 14.64 -47.13
C TYR A 133 -0.10 14.18 -45.68
N ASN A 134 -0.97 13.26 -45.28
CA ASN A 134 -0.76 12.45 -44.08
C ASN A 134 0.33 11.45 -44.41
N VAL A 135 1.53 11.66 -43.87
CA VAL A 135 2.58 10.64 -43.93
C VAL A 135 2.45 9.81 -42.66
N ASP A 136 2.00 8.58 -42.80
CA ASP A 136 2.04 7.59 -41.72
C ASP A 136 3.50 7.31 -41.39
N CYS A 137 4.04 7.99 -40.38
CA CYS A 137 5.30 7.61 -39.76
C CYS A 137 5.03 6.40 -38.85
N SER A 138 4.59 5.29 -39.45
CA SER A 138 4.69 3.98 -38.83
C SER A 138 6.17 3.63 -38.76
N SER A 139 6.84 4.07 -37.70
CA SER A 139 8.08 3.42 -37.32
C SER A 139 7.72 1.94 -37.10
N GLN A 140 8.18 1.07 -38.00
CA GLN A 140 7.97 -0.39 -37.95
C GLN A 140 8.73 -1.05 -36.77
N GLY A 141 8.91 -0.33 -35.67
CA GLY A 141 9.53 -0.77 -34.44
C GLY A 141 8.48 -0.98 -33.34
N ILE A 142 8.74 -1.94 -32.46
CA ILE A 142 7.97 -2.09 -31.23
C ILE A 142 8.12 -0.79 -30.43
N SER A 143 7.01 -0.12 -30.11
CA SER A 143 7.06 1.15 -29.35
C SER A 143 7.72 0.93 -27.98
N ALA A 144 8.28 1.98 -27.38
CA ALA A 144 8.87 1.90 -26.04
C ALA A 144 7.85 1.38 -25.02
N TYR A 145 6.57 1.75 -25.19
CA TYR A 145 5.43 1.27 -24.45
C TYR A 145 5.20 -0.24 -24.63
N GLN A 146 5.07 -0.73 -25.87
CA GLN A 146 4.87 -2.16 -26.13
C GLN A 146 6.04 -3.01 -25.60
N SER A 147 7.28 -2.53 -25.76
CA SER A 147 8.47 -3.16 -25.20
C SER A 147 8.41 -3.22 -23.67
N PHE A 148 8.03 -2.11 -23.03
CA PHE A 148 7.84 -2.05 -21.58
C PHE A 148 6.80 -3.05 -21.10
N VAL A 149 5.61 -3.05 -21.70
CA VAL A 149 4.50 -3.96 -21.32
C VAL A 149 4.92 -5.42 -21.49
N SER A 150 5.55 -5.77 -22.62
CA SER A 150 6.00 -7.14 -22.87
C SER A 150 7.06 -7.59 -21.86
N GLN A 151 8.06 -6.75 -21.58
CA GLN A 151 9.12 -7.10 -20.63
C GLN A 151 8.60 -7.14 -19.19
N LEU A 152 7.67 -6.25 -18.83
CA LEU A 152 7.01 -6.28 -17.52
C LEU A 152 6.18 -7.54 -17.35
N LYS A 153 5.45 -7.97 -18.39
CA LYS A 153 4.75 -9.26 -18.38
C LYS A 153 5.71 -10.42 -18.15
N CYS A 154 6.87 -10.43 -18.82
CA CYS A 154 7.90 -11.45 -18.58
C CYS A 154 8.38 -11.40 -17.13
N PHE A 155 8.77 -10.21 -16.66
CA PHE A 155 9.25 -9.98 -15.30
C PHE A 155 8.28 -10.49 -14.23
N LEU A 156 7.00 -10.14 -14.34
CA LEU A 156 5.98 -10.56 -13.38
C LEU A 156 5.72 -12.06 -13.44
N ASN A 157 5.88 -12.70 -14.60
CA ASN A 157 5.71 -14.14 -14.72
C ASN A 157 6.86 -14.94 -14.07
N GLU A 158 8.04 -14.36 -13.94
CA GLU A 158 9.17 -14.98 -13.25
C GLU A 158 8.88 -15.18 -11.75
N ALA A 159 9.46 -16.24 -11.17
CA ALA A 159 9.25 -16.64 -9.79
C ALA A 159 10.28 -16.00 -8.83
N TYR A 160 10.46 -14.68 -8.89
CA TYR A 160 11.44 -13.95 -8.05
C TYR A 160 11.02 -13.77 -6.58
N GLY A 161 9.89 -14.34 -6.14
CA GLY A 161 9.38 -14.11 -4.79
C GLY A 161 8.88 -12.67 -4.56
N LEU A 162 8.39 -12.03 -5.62
CA LEU A 162 7.90 -10.65 -5.62
C LEU A 162 6.75 -10.46 -4.61
N GLN A 163 6.96 -9.58 -3.65
CA GLN A 163 5.98 -9.21 -2.63
C GLN A 163 5.31 -7.87 -2.93
N GLU A 164 6.06 -6.90 -3.46
CA GLU A 164 5.58 -5.54 -3.68
C GLU A 164 5.88 -5.03 -5.10
N VAL A 165 4.89 -4.40 -5.72
CA VAL A 165 5.06 -3.63 -6.96
C VAL A 165 4.54 -2.22 -6.76
N LYS A 166 5.35 -1.22 -7.10
CA LYS A 166 4.97 0.19 -7.12
C LYS A 166 5.04 0.73 -8.54
N ILE A 167 4.00 1.42 -8.98
CA ILE A 167 4.03 2.26 -10.16
C ILE A 167 3.65 3.67 -9.72
N THR A 168 4.55 4.63 -9.88
CA THR A 168 4.32 6.02 -9.50
C THR A 168 4.48 6.95 -10.69
N GLU A 169 3.95 8.16 -10.56
CA GLU A 169 3.91 9.14 -11.65
C GLU A 169 3.15 8.59 -12.86
N ILE A 170 2.01 7.93 -12.62
CA ILE A 170 1.15 7.40 -13.67
C ILE A 170 0.46 8.56 -14.39
N ALA A 171 0.72 8.71 -15.69
CA ALA A 171 0.08 9.70 -16.53
C ALA A 171 -1.41 9.36 -16.78
N PRO A 172 -2.29 10.35 -17.06
CA PRO A 172 -3.70 10.10 -17.33
C PRO A 172 -4.01 9.18 -18.52
N SER A 173 -3.10 9.10 -19.49
CA SER A 173 -3.20 8.25 -20.69
C SER A 173 -2.62 6.85 -20.51
N PHE A 174 -1.98 6.58 -19.37
CA PHE A 174 -1.36 5.29 -19.12
C PHE A 174 -2.43 4.26 -18.78
N GLU A 175 -2.56 3.23 -19.61
CA GLU A 175 -3.32 2.02 -19.30
C GLU A 175 -2.55 0.80 -19.83
N PHE A 176 -2.81 -0.41 -19.35
CA PHE A 176 -2.32 -1.63 -19.99
C PHE A 176 -3.28 -2.08 -21.09
N PRO A 177 -2.78 -2.68 -22.19
CA PRO A 177 -3.63 -3.09 -23.30
C PRO A 177 -4.57 -4.23 -22.88
N THR A 178 -5.82 -4.13 -23.31
CA THR A 178 -6.91 -5.07 -22.97
C THR A 178 -6.64 -6.49 -23.49
N ASP A 179 -5.91 -6.62 -24.60
CA ASP A 179 -5.58 -7.88 -25.25
C ASP A 179 -4.59 -8.77 -24.47
N ILE A 180 -3.96 -8.26 -23.40
CA ILE A 180 -3.04 -9.05 -22.55
C ILE A 180 -3.71 -10.32 -22.03
N LEU A 181 -5.03 -10.25 -21.81
CA LEU A 181 -5.81 -11.30 -21.20
C LEU A 181 -6.26 -12.39 -22.18
N GLN A 182 -6.42 -12.08 -23.46
CA GLN A 182 -6.78 -13.07 -24.49
C GLN A 182 -5.68 -14.12 -24.69
N SER A 183 -4.43 -13.78 -24.35
CA SER A 183 -3.31 -14.73 -24.39
C SER A 183 -3.46 -15.90 -23.38
N PHE A 184 -4.32 -15.77 -22.37
CA PHE A 184 -4.56 -16.83 -21.37
C PHE A 184 -5.70 -17.79 -21.75
N SER A 185 -6.54 -17.46 -22.74
CA SER A 185 -7.74 -18.24 -23.12
C SER A 185 -7.51 -19.26 -24.24
N SER A 186 -6.28 -19.77 -24.40
CA SER A 186 -6.04 -20.83 -25.37
C SER A 186 -6.67 -22.16 -24.93
N ILE A 187 -7.47 -22.75 -25.82
CA ILE A 187 -8.27 -23.99 -25.72
C ILE A 187 -7.50 -25.23 -25.20
N LYS A 188 -6.18 -25.14 -24.99
CA LYS A 188 -5.29 -26.21 -24.51
C LYS A 188 -5.24 -26.38 -22.98
N HIS A 189 -6.03 -25.62 -22.21
CA HIS A 189 -6.00 -25.65 -20.74
C HIS A 189 -6.93 -26.68 -20.07
N ARG A 190 -7.79 -27.40 -20.81
CA ARG A 190 -8.78 -28.35 -20.23
C ARG A 190 -8.20 -29.57 -19.51
N PHE A 191 -6.89 -29.84 -19.59
CA PHE A 191 -6.26 -31.02 -18.98
C PHE A 191 -5.06 -30.72 -18.08
N ARG A 192 -4.93 -29.50 -17.55
CA ARG A 192 -3.84 -29.15 -16.62
C ARG A 192 -4.33 -29.12 -15.18
N SER A 193 -3.55 -29.72 -14.29
CA SER A 193 -3.69 -29.60 -12.83
C SER A 193 -3.86 -28.14 -12.42
N PRO A 194 -4.62 -27.86 -11.33
CA PRO A 194 -4.78 -26.50 -10.84
C PRO A 194 -3.40 -25.87 -10.61
N LYS A 195 -3.16 -24.72 -11.24
CA LYS A 195 -1.93 -23.96 -10.98
C LYS A 195 -1.98 -23.45 -9.54
N PRO A 196 -0.83 -23.38 -8.84
CA PRO A 196 -0.80 -22.75 -7.53
C PRO A 196 -1.23 -21.29 -7.65
N THR A 197 -2.10 -20.85 -6.73
CA THR A 197 -2.58 -19.47 -6.63
C THR A 197 -1.39 -18.54 -6.45
N ARG A 198 -1.27 -17.52 -7.31
CA ARG A 198 -0.21 -16.51 -7.19
C ARG A 198 -0.72 -15.30 -6.41
N THR A 199 -0.09 -15.03 -5.28
CA THR A 199 -0.43 -13.89 -4.42
C THR A 199 0.64 -12.81 -4.51
N LEU A 200 0.23 -11.55 -4.69
CA LEU A 200 1.08 -10.38 -4.50
C LEU A 200 0.71 -9.71 -3.17
N ALA A 201 1.69 -9.45 -2.31
CA ALA A 201 1.41 -8.87 -1.00
C ALA A 201 0.94 -7.41 -1.12
N LYS A 202 1.54 -6.63 -2.02
CA LYS A 202 1.22 -5.21 -2.14
C LYS A 202 1.37 -4.67 -3.56
N LEU A 203 0.33 -4.02 -4.07
CA LEU A 203 0.36 -3.25 -5.31
C LEU A 203 0.08 -1.78 -4.97
N VAL A 204 1.02 -0.89 -5.30
CA VAL A 204 0.88 0.56 -5.09
C VAL A 204 0.82 1.27 -6.43
N LEU A 205 -0.26 2.01 -6.66
CA LEU A 205 -0.41 2.88 -7.81
C LEU A 205 -0.49 4.34 -7.32
N THR A 206 0.33 5.21 -7.90
CA THR A 206 0.31 6.64 -7.61
C THR A 206 0.18 7.42 -8.91
N ALA A 207 -0.89 8.21 -9.03
CA ALA A 207 -1.07 9.13 -10.14
C ALA A 207 0.05 10.18 -10.18
N GLN A 208 0.24 10.80 -11.34
CA GLN A 208 1.18 11.89 -11.52
C GLN A 208 0.94 13.02 -10.52
N SER A 209 2.03 13.56 -9.96
CA SER A 209 1.96 14.66 -9.01
C SER A 209 1.16 15.84 -9.59
N GLY A 210 0.20 16.35 -8.80
CA GLY A 210 -0.70 17.44 -9.20
C GLY A 210 -1.96 17.02 -9.99
N TRP A 211 -2.10 15.74 -10.33
CA TRP A 211 -3.26 15.21 -11.04
C TRP A 211 -4.08 14.26 -10.16
N ASN A 212 -5.40 14.27 -10.34
CA ASN A 212 -6.27 13.17 -9.93
C ASN A 212 -6.78 12.49 -11.20
N ILE A 213 -6.39 11.23 -11.41
CA ILE A 213 -6.75 10.51 -12.65
C ILE A 213 -7.86 9.48 -12.36
N PRO A 214 -8.83 9.28 -13.27
CA PRO A 214 -9.85 8.23 -13.10
C PRO A 214 -9.23 6.84 -13.00
N PHE A 215 -9.51 6.11 -11.92
CA PHE A 215 -9.11 4.71 -11.84
C PHE A 215 -9.92 3.85 -12.81
N LYS A 216 -9.24 2.98 -13.54
CA LYS A 216 -9.80 2.05 -14.53
C LYS A 216 -9.14 0.68 -14.34
N LEU A 217 -9.83 -0.41 -14.65
CA LEU A 217 -9.22 -1.75 -14.61
C LEU A 217 -7.99 -1.86 -15.51
N GLY A 218 -7.92 -1.08 -16.58
CA GLY A 218 -6.75 -0.94 -17.45
C GLY A 218 -5.45 -0.67 -16.69
N HIS A 219 -5.48 0.05 -15.56
CA HIS A 219 -4.30 0.32 -14.74
C HIS A 219 -3.74 -0.91 -14.01
N ILE A 220 -4.59 -1.90 -13.71
CA ILE A 220 -4.19 -3.11 -12.98
C ILE A 220 -4.20 -4.36 -13.85
N LEU A 221 -4.66 -4.26 -15.11
CA LEU A 221 -4.99 -5.40 -15.96
C LEU A 221 -3.84 -6.39 -16.16
N LEU A 222 -2.61 -5.88 -16.33
CA LEU A 222 -1.42 -6.72 -16.47
C LEU A 222 -1.19 -7.57 -15.20
N PHE A 223 -1.38 -6.99 -14.02
CA PHE A 223 -1.25 -7.69 -12.74
C PHE A 223 -2.35 -8.71 -12.55
N LEU A 224 -3.59 -8.37 -12.93
CA LEU A 224 -4.71 -9.31 -12.98
C LEU A 224 -4.38 -10.49 -13.90
N GLY A 225 -3.65 -10.30 -15.00
CA GLY A 225 -3.21 -11.40 -15.84
C GLY A 225 -2.25 -12.40 -15.14
N VAL A 226 -1.52 -11.98 -14.11
CA VAL A 226 -0.44 -12.77 -13.49
C VAL A 226 -0.77 -13.27 -12.09
N PHE A 227 -1.42 -12.46 -11.27
CA PHE A 227 -1.76 -12.75 -9.88
C PHE A 227 -3.25 -13.01 -9.73
N ASP A 228 -3.60 -13.88 -8.77
CA ASP A 228 -4.97 -14.25 -8.45
C ASP A 228 -5.47 -13.54 -7.18
N GLN A 229 -4.55 -13.11 -6.31
CA GLN A 229 -4.84 -12.39 -5.09
C GLN A 229 -3.87 -11.23 -4.87
N PHE A 230 -4.41 -10.11 -4.40
CA PHE A 230 -3.68 -9.00 -3.79
C PHE A 230 -4.05 -8.93 -2.31
N VAL A 231 -3.04 -8.97 -1.43
CA VAL A 231 -3.28 -8.73 0.00
C VAL A 231 -3.60 -7.26 0.22
N GLU A 232 -2.83 -6.34 -0.38
CA GLU A 232 -3.08 -4.90 -0.33
C GLU A 232 -3.04 -4.26 -1.73
N LEU A 233 -4.11 -3.55 -2.11
CA LEU A 233 -4.13 -2.61 -3.22
C LEU A 233 -4.14 -1.18 -2.67
N LYS A 234 -3.08 -0.42 -2.91
CA LYS A 234 -2.97 0.99 -2.52
C LYS A 234 -3.08 1.92 -3.72
N LEU A 235 -4.05 2.82 -3.68
CA LEU A 235 -4.31 3.84 -4.69
C LEU A 235 -4.02 5.21 -4.10
N ASN A 236 -3.22 6.03 -4.79
CA ASN A 236 -2.87 7.38 -4.38
C ASN A 236 -3.26 8.39 -5.46
N ASN A 237 -4.05 9.42 -5.09
CA ASN A 237 -4.52 10.48 -5.98
C ASN A 237 -5.33 9.97 -7.20
N PHE A 238 -6.23 9.00 -7.00
CA PHE A 238 -7.14 8.51 -8.05
C PHE A 238 -8.57 9.03 -7.84
N LEU A 239 -9.31 9.18 -8.94
CA LEU A 239 -10.77 9.38 -8.89
C LEU A 239 -11.45 8.00 -8.98
N LEU A 240 -12.19 7.63 -7.96
CA LEU A 240 -12.97 6.39 -7.90
C LEU A 240 -14.41 6.71 -8.28
N ASN A 241 -14.84 6.26 -9.46
CA ASN A 241 -16.20 6.48 -9.94
C ASN A 241 -16.97 5.16 -9.91
N GLU A 242 -18.00 5.09 -9.07
CA GLU A 242 -18.80 3.87 -8.86
C GLU A 242 -19.38 3.31 -10.17
N ALA A 243 -19.96 4.16 -11.00
CA ALA A 243 -20.61 3.75 -12.25
C ALA A 243 -19.60 3.19 -13.26
N ARG A 244 -18.39 3.75 -13.33
CA ARG A 244 -17.34 3.26 -14.24
C ARG A 244 -16.77 1.93 -13.75
N LEU A 245 -16.47 1.82 -12.46
CA LEU A 245 -15.90 0.60 -11.91
C LEU A 245 -16.89 -0.57 -12.00
N SER A 246 -18.20 -0.30 -11.85
CA SER A 246 -19.28 -1.30 -11.93
C SER A 246 -19.62 -1.72 -13.35
N ALA A 247 -19.31 -0.89 -14.36
CA ALA A 247 -19.51 -1.25 -15.76
C ALA A 247 -18.43 -2.20 -16.30
N GLU A 248 -17.27 -2.29 -15.63
CA GLU A 248 -16.12 -3.05 -16.11
C GLU A 248 -16.17 -4.50 -15.60
N ASN A 249 -16.47 -5.44 -16.50
CA ASN A 249 -16.48 -6.86 -16.19
C ASN A 249 -15.07 -7.41 -16.00
N LEU A 250 -14.85 -8.11 -14.89
CA LEU A 250 -13.60 -8.80 -14.65
C LEU A 250 -13.50 -10.07 -15.51
N PRO A 251 -12.39 -10.29 -16.21
CA PRO A 251 -12.24 -11.44 -17.10
C PRO A 251 -11.96 -12.75 -16.34
N LYS A 252 -11.51 -12.64 -15.08
CA LYS A 252 -11.33 -13.75 -14.16
C LYS A 252 -11.60 -13.27 -12.73
N PRO A 253 -12.01 -14.17 -11.81
CA PRO A 253 -12.15 -13.82 -10.41
C PRO A 253 -10.78 -13.48 -9.82
N VAL A 254 -10.68 -12.31 -9.19
CA VAL A 254 -9.49 -11.84 -8.47
C VAL A 254 -9.90 -11.46 -7.06
N ASN A 255 -9.03 -11.72 -6.09
CA ASN A 255 -9.28 -11.36 -4.70
C ASN A 255 -8.42 -10.15 -4.30
N VAL A 256 -9.05 -9.03 -3.93
CA VAL A 256 -8.39 -7.92 -3.23
C VAL A 256 -8.83 -7.94 -1.77
N GLU A 257 -7.93 -8.27 -0.86
CA GLU A 257 -8.24 -8.41 0.57
C GLU A 257 -8.34 -7.05 1.28
N ALA A 258 -7.38 -6.14 1.03
CA ALA A 258 -7.37 -4.80 1.58
C ALA A 258 -7.24 -3.71 0.49
N LEU A 259 -8.08 -2.68 0.59
CA LEU A 259 -8.00 -1.46 -0.21
C LEU A 259 -7.50 -0.29 0.66
N VAL A 260 -6.41 0.35 0.22
CA VAL A 260 -5.89 1.58 0.83
C VAL A 260 -6.09 2.73 -0.15
N SER A 261 -6.93 3.68 0.23
CA SER A 261 -7.20 4.91 -0.51
C SER A 261 -6.47 6.07 0.16
N THR A 262 -5.49 6.66 -0.52
CA THR A 262 -4.78 7.86 -0.03
C THR A 262 -5.07 9.03 -0.95
N ALA A 263 -5.68 10.10 -0.43
CA ALA A 263 -6.03 11.30 -1.20
C ALA A 263 -6.80 11.01 -2.50
N CYS A 264 -7.56 9.91 -2.55
CA CYS A 264 -8.44 9.61 -3.67
C CYS A 264 -9.77 10.34 -3.48
N ILE A 265 -10.41 10.70 -4.60
CA ILE A 265 -11.71 11.35 -4.60
C ILE A 265 -12.76 10.32 -5.02
N TYR A 266 -13.80 10.16 -4.22
CA TYR A 266 -14.93 9.30 -4.55
C TYR A 266 -16.03 10.08 -5.26
N THR A 267 -16.57 9.52 -6.34
CA THR A 267 -17.72 10.08 -7.05
C THR A 267 -18.80 9.03 -7.19
N ASP A 268 -19.97 9.32 -6.60
CA ASP A 268 -21.17 8.55 -6.84
C ASP A 268 -21.75 8.94 -8.20
N GLY A 269 -21.65 8.02 -9.16
CA GLY A 269 -22.18 8.19 -10.51
C GLY A 269 -23.61 7.70 -10.68
N ARG A 270 -24.26 7.25 -9.60
CA ARG A 270 -25.57 6.61 -9.68
C ARG A 270 -26.70 7.61 -9.86
N ARG A 271 -27.80 7.09 -10.43
CA ARG A 271 -29.07 7.82 -10.45
C ARG A 271 -29.76 7.67 -9.09
N PRO A 272 -30.54 8.67 -8.65
CA PRO A 272 -31.30 8.59 -7.41
C PRO A 272 -32.15 7.32 -7.36
N GLY A 273 -32.05 6.54 -6.28
CA GLY A 273 -32.83 5.31 -6.05
C GLY A 273 -32.16 3.99 -6.49
N GLN A 274 -30.98 4.03 -7.10
CA GLN A 274 -30.22 2.82 -7.41
C GLN A 274 -29.47 2.29 -6.18
N LYS A 275 -29.49 0.96 -5.96
CA LYS A 275 -28.74 0.33 -4.85
C LYS A 275 -27.24 0.36 -5.12
N HIS A 276 -26.44 0.34 -4.05
CA HIS A 276 -25.00 0.11 -4.16
C HIS A 276 -24.77 -1.34 -4.59
N GLU A 277 -23.96 -1.53 -5.62
CA GLU A 277 -23.43 -2.83 -5.99
C GLU A 277 -21.90 -2.73 -6.00
N CYS A 278 -21.25 -3.58 -5.22
CA CYS A 278 -19.81 -3.64 -5.19
C CYS A 278 -19.31 -4.26 -6.50
N THR A 279 -18.15 -3.80 -6.96
CA THR A 279 -17.53 -4.38 -8.16
C THR A 279 -16.93 -5.73 -7.85
N ASP A 280 -16.85 -6.59 -8.87
CA ASP A 280 -16.18 -7.90 -8.76
C ASP A 280 -14.74 -7.79 -8.25
N LEU A 281 -14.08 -6.64 -8.44
CA LEU A 281 -12.71 -6.38 -7.98
C LEU A 281 -12.63 -6.34 -6.45
N PHE A 282 -13.65 -5.78 -5.80
CA PHE A 282 -13.72 -5.56 -4.36
C PHE A 282 -14.73 -6.47 -3.66
N ALA A 283 -15.31 -7.44 -4.37
CA ALA A 283 -16.29 -8.38 -3.84
C ALA A 283 -15.81 -9.17 -2.62
N LYS A 284 -14.50 -9.33 -2.42
CA LYS A 284 -13.90 -10.04 -1.28
C LYS A 284 -13.09 -9.15 -0.34
N THR A 285 -13.18 -7.83 -0.48
CA THR A 285 -12.42 -6.89 0.33
C THR A 285 -12.91 -6.88 1.76
N THR A 286 -12.03 -7.26 2.69
CA THR A 286 -12.32 -7.33 4.14
C THR A 286 -11.79 -6.13 4.91
N SER A 287 -10.86 -5.36 4.33
CA SER A 287 -10.24 -4.20 4.99
C SER A 287 -10.25 -2.98 4.07
N LEU A 288 -10.71 -1.83 4.59
CA LEU A 288 -10.66 -0.54 3.90
C LEU A 288 -9.88 0.46 4.74
N SER A 289 -8.92 1.17 4.15
CA SER A 289 -8.21 2.27 4.78
C SER A 289 -8.40 3.55 3.98
N LEU A 290 -8.87 4.61 4.63
CA LEU A 290 -9.02 5.95 4.06
C LEU A 290 -7.98 6.89 4.68
N GLN A 291 -7.11 7.46 3.87
CA GLN A 291 -5.99 8.32 4.29
C GLN A 291 -6.04 9.66 3.56
N ASN A 292 -5.71 10.75 4.24
CA ASN A 292 -5.70 12.11 3.67
C ASN A 292 -7.00 12.42 2.89
N ILE A 293 -8.14 12.32 3.56
CA ILE A 293 -9.46 12.50 2.98
C ILE A 293 -9.69 13.99 2.69
N ARG A 294 -10.06 14.33 1.45
CA ARG A 294 -10.17 15.74 1.01
C ARG A 294 -11.59 16.27 1.00
N HIS A 295 -12.57 15.40 0.75
CA HIS A 295 -13.98 15.76 0.65
C HIS A 295 -14.85 14.84 1.50
N GLY A 296 -15.94 15.37 2.06
CA GLY A 296 -16.88 14.53 2.83
C GLY A 296 -17.51 13.40 1.99
N ALA A 297 -17.66 13.61 0.67
CA ALA A 297 -18.15 12.60 -0.25
C ALA A 297 -17.24 11.36 -0.34
N ASP A 298 -15.94 11.50 -0.04
CA ASP A 298 -14.95 10.42 -0.07
C ASP A 298 -15.26 9.32 0.97
N LEU A 299 -15.95 9.68 2.06
CA LEU A 299 -16.43 8.72 3.07
C LEU A 299 -17.48 7.76 2.49
N SER A 300 -18.16 8.14 1.41
CA SER A 300 -19.14 7.26 0.73
C SER A 300 -18.48 6.05 0.07
N LEU A 301 -17.15 6.03 -0.07
CA LEU A 301 -16.41 4.83 -0.48
C LEU A 301 -16.65 3.66 0.50
N ILE A 302 -16.92 3.97 1.78
CA ILE A 302 -17.29 2.96 2.77
C ILE A 302 -18.59 2.27 2.38
N ASP A 303 -19.59 3.04 1.92
CA ASP A 303 -20.89 2.50 1.52
C ASP A 303 -20.79 1.63 0.25
N PHE A 304 -19.88 1.98 -0.65
CA PHE A 304 -19.57 1.16 -1.82
C PHE A 304 -18.89 -0.16 -1.45
N ILE A 305 -17.86 -0.15 -0.59
CA ILE A 305 -17.16 -1.37 -0.19
C ILE A 305 -18.04 -2.24 0.72
N LYS A 306 -18.76 -1.67 1.71
CA LYS A 306 -19.60 -2.45 2.63
C LYS A 306 -20.70 -3.24 1.91
N SER A 307 -21.11 -2.80 0.72
CA SER A 307 -22.10 -3.51 -0.09
C SER A 307 -21.65 -4.91 -0.53
N ASN A 308 -20.36 -5.24 -0.36
CA ASN A 308 -19.83 -6.59 -0.53
C ASN A 308 -20.14 -7.57 0.62
N ASP A 309 -20.76 -7.11 1.72
CA ASP A 309 -21.05 -7.92 2.93
C ASP A 309 -19.83 -8.56 3.62
N HIS A 310 -18.60 -8.20 3.24
CA HIS A 310 -17.36 -8.79 3.74
C HIS A 310 -16.44 -7.82 4.51
N LEU A 311 -16.72 -6.51 4.50
CA LEU A 311 -15.94 -5.51 5.24
C LEU A 311 -15.93 -5.80 6.74
N ARG A 312 -14.75 -6.07 7.29
CA ARG A 312 -14.51 -6.38 8.72
C ARG A 312 -13.66 -5.34 9.44
N ARG A 313 -12.77 -4.67 8.71
CA ARG A 313 -11.84 -3.68 9.26
C ARG A 313 -11.94 -2.37 8.51
N LEU A 314 -12.12 -1.27 9.23
CA LEU A 314 -12.15 0.08 8.67
C LEU A 314 -11.11 0.95 9.36
N SER A 315 -10.18 1.50 8.59
CA SER A 315 -9.19 2.45 9.05
C SER A 315 -9.49 3.85 8.50
N ILE A 316 -9.56 4.85 9.38
CA ILE A 316 -9.86 6.23 9.02
C ILE A 316 -8.75 7.13 9.57
N ASP A 317 -8.17 7.93 8.67
CA ASP A 317 -7.25 8.99 9.03
C ASP A 317 -7.99 10.21 9.56
N ILE A 318 -8.07 10.30 10.88
CA ILE A 318 -8.79 11.35 11.59
C ILE A 318 -8.09 12.70 11.45
N SER A 319 -6.79 12.74 11.11
CA SER A 319 -6.09 14.00 10.85
C SER A 319 -6.50 14.71 9.56
N SER A 320 -7.37 14.09 8.75
CA SER A 320 -7.90 14.67 7.53
C SER A 320 -8.67 15.96 7.81
N SER A 321 -8.44 17.00 6.99
CA SER A 321 -9.00 18.33 7.21
C SER A 321 -10.52 18.38 7.25
N ILE A 322 -11.20 17.41 6.62
CA ILE A 322 -12.66 17.32 6.61
C ILE A 322 -13.27 17.21 8.01
N PHE A 323 -12.53 16.66 8.98
CA PHE A 323 -13.00 16.42 10.35
C PHE A 323 -12.90 17.62 11.27
N TYR A 324 -12.25 18.69 10.81
CA TYR A 324 -11.96 19.87 11.63
C TYR A 324 -12.64 21.10 11.06
N THR A 325 -13.11 21.95 11.95
CA THR A 325 -13.63 23.29 11.64
C THR A 325 -12.87 24.32 12.45
N MET A 326 -12.67 25.50 11.87
CA MET A 326 -12.13 26.64 12.61
C MET A 326 -13.17 27.15 13.60
N ASP A 327 -12.84 27.13 14.89
CA ASP A 327 -13.64 27.78 15.91
C ASP A 327 -13.49 29.31 15.75
N GLN A 328 -14.63 30.01 15.66
CA GLN A 328 -14.64 31.47 15.45
C GLN A 328 -14.16 32.23 16.68
N SER A 329 -14.22 31.61 17.86
CA SER A 329 -13.82 32.23 19.13
C SER A 329 -12.30 32.23 19.36
N ASP A 330 -11.64 31.10 19.11
CA ASP A 330 -10.23 30.88 19.44
C ASP A 330 -9.31 30.76 18.21
N GLN A 331 -9.87 30.81 16.99
CA GLN A 331 -9.14 30.55 15.73
C GLN A 331 -8.36 29.22 15.69
N ALA A 332 -8.69 28.30 16.61
CA ALA A 332 -8.13 26.98 16.68
C ALA A 332 -8.95 26.00 15.81
N LEU A 333 -8.26 25.04 15.20
CA LEU A 333 -8.90 23.92 14.53
C LEU A 333 -9.43 22.94 15.59
N LYS A 334 -10.75 22.85 15.73
CA LYS A 334 -11.41 21.89 16.62
C LYS A 334 -12.10 20.80 15.80
N PHE A 335 -12.17 19.59 16.34
CA PHE A 335 -12.86 18.48 15.69
C PHE A 335 -14.38 18.77 15.67
N ASP A 336 -15.02 18.59 14.52
CA ASP A 336 -16.45 18.84 14.33
C ASP A 336 -17.29 17.64 14.79
N PHE A 337 -17.42 17.48 16.11
CA PHE A 337 -18.23 16.43 16.71
C PHE A 337 -19.70 16.54 16.29
N SER A 338 -20.21 17.75 16.09
CA SER A 338 -21.60 18.01 15.67
C SER A 338 -21.96 17.30 14.37
N LYS A 339 -21.02 17.31 13.41
CA LYS A 339 -21.19 16.71 12.10
C LYS A 339 -20.87 15.22 12.09
N TYR A 340 -19.80 14.80 12.76
CA TYR A 340 -19.28 13.44 12.60
C TYR A 340 -19.75 12.44 13.65
N ASN A 341 -20.29 12.86 14.79
CA ASN A 341 -20.83 11.92 15.79
C ASN A 341 -21.96 11.06 15.22
N SER A 342 -22.85 11.64 14.40
CA SER A 342 -23.90 10.86 13.73
C SER A 342 -23.34 9.85 12.73
N PHE A 343 -22.24 10.20 12.06
CA PHE A 343 -21.54 9.29 11.15
C PHE A 343 -20.92 8.12 11.92
N PHE A 344 -20.15 8.38 12.99
CA PHE A 344 -19.54 7.32 13.80
C PHE A 344 -20.58 6.48 14.53
N LYS A 345 -21.68 7.07 15.01
CA LYS A 345 -22.83 6.32 15.52
C LYS A 345 -23.33 5.31 14.51
N LEU A 346 -23.55 5.71 13.25
CA LEU A 346 -24.00 4.80 12.21
C LEU A 346 -22.99 3.69 11.92
N VAL A 347 -21.73 4.06 11.67
CA VAL A 347 -20.66 3.12 11.31
C VAL A 347 -20.42 2.09 12.41
N CYS A 348 -20.43 2.52 13.68
CA CYS A 348 -20.15 1.65 14.83
C CYS A 348 -21.37 0.87 15.33
N SER A 349 -22.61 1.26 14.96
CA SER A 349 -23.84 0.62 15.45
C SER A 349 -24.09 -0.80 14.96
N GLY A 350 -23.38 -1.26 13.92
CA GLY A 350 -23.68 -2.51 13.23
C GLY A 350 -24.96 -2.49 12.36
N GLN A 351 -25.67 -1.36 12.30
CA GLN A 351 -26.85 -1.17 11.45
C GLN A 351 -26.45 -0.76 10.02
N GLY A 352 -27.41 -0.64 9.08
CA GLY A 352 -27.14 -0.05 7.76
C GLY A 352 -26.07 -0.76 6.90
N GLY A 353 -25.89 -2.07 7.10
CA GLY A 353 -24.87 -2.89 6.41
C GLY A 353 -23.54 -3.02 7.15
N TYR A 354 -23.40 -2.42 8.35
CA TYR A 354 -22.16 -2.46 9.14
C TYR A 354 -22.04 -3.67 10.09
N ARG A 355 -22.99 -4.62 10.05
CA ARG A 355 -23.03 -5.79 10.96
C ARG A 355 -21.75 -6.63 11.01
N ASN A 356 -20.99 -6.64 9.91
CA ASN A 356 -19.78 -7.46 9.76
C ASN A 356 -18.51 -6.69 10.16
N LEU A 357 -18.62 -5.38 10.41
CA LEU A 357 -17.51 -4.56 10.87
C LEU A 357 -17.16 -4.96 12.31
N LYS A 358 -15.93 -5.43 12.49
CA LYS A 358 -15.41 -5.89 13.79
C LYS A 358 -14.38 -4.95 14.36
N GLU A 359 -13.62 -4.28 13.50
CA GLU A 359 -12.49 -3.43 13.91
C GLU A 359 -12.58 -2.05 13.28
N ILE A 360 -12.46 -1.02 14.12
CA ILE A 360 -12.22 0.37 13.68
C ILE A 360 -10.82 0.78 14.10
N VAL A 361 -10.08 1.35 13.14
CA VAL A 361 -8.73 1.90 13.36
C VAL A 361 -8.79 3.40 13.10
N LEU A 362 -8.50 4.21 14.11
CA LEU A 362 -8.33 5.64 13.97
C LEU A 362 -6.84 5.93 13.84
N THR A 363 -6.42 6.50 12.71
CA THR A 363 -5.00 6.85 12.49
C THR A 363 -4.79 8.36 12.60
N ASN A 364 -3.62 8.75 13.11
CA ASN A 364 -3.23 10.14 13.35
C ASN A 364 -4.25 10.89 14.23
N PHE A 365 -4.84 10.20 15.21
CA PHE A 365 -5.82 10.83 16.09
C PHE A 365 -5.11 11.62 17.17
N ASP A 366 -5.51 12.87 17.35
CA ASP A 366 -5.01 13.72 18.45
C ASP A 366 -5.95 13.60 19.65
N LEU A 367 -5.87 12.45 20.32
CA LEU A 367 -6.73 12.09 21.45
C LEU A 367 -6.63 13.13 22.59
N PHE A 368 -5.41 13.60 22.86
CA PHE A 368 -5.11 14.47 23.98
C PHE A 368 -5.65 15.88 23.77
N ASN A 369 -5.45 16.44 22.58
CA ASN A 369 -5.99 17.75 22.20
C ASN A 369 -7.53 17.72 22.09
N SER A 370 -8.09 16.62 21.55
CA SER A 370 -9.54 16.46 21.45
C SER A 370 -10.23 16.39 22.81
N TYR A 371 -9.58 15.78 23.80
CA TYR A 371 -10.03 15.80 25.19
C TYR A 371 -9.91 17.21 25.79
N SER A 372 -8.76 17.88 25.67
CA SER A 372 -8.55 19.20 26.29
C SER A 372 -9.51 20.28 25.78
N HIS A 373 -9.85 20.28 24.48
CA HIS A 373 -10.81 21.24 23.90
C HIS A 373 -12.24 21.13 24.44
N GLN A 374 -12.60 20.02 25.09
CA GLN A 374 -13.91 19.88 25.74
C GLN A 374 -13.89 20.39 27.18
N HIS A 375 -12.72 20.43 27.81
CA HIS A 375 -12.54 20.82 29.21
C HIS A 375 -11.78 22.16 29.30
N ASP A 376 -12.23 23.17 28.54
CA ASP A 376 -11.62 24.51 28.34
C ASP A 376 -11.20 25.24 29.65
N ASP A 377 -11.69 24.81 30.83
CA ASP A 377 -11.35 25.38 32.14
C ASP A 377 -10.10 24.78 32.83
N LYS A 378 -9.53 23.67 32.34
CA LYS A 378 -8.36 23.02 32.97
C LYS A 378 -7.14 23.08 32.06
N LYS A 379 -6.08 23.78 32.50
CA LYS A 379 -4.77 23.71 31.86
C LYS A 379 -4.32 22.25 31.78
N LEU A 380 -3.84 21.83 30.61
CA LEU A 380 -3.28 20.52 30.23
C LEU A 380 -2.23 19.91 31.19
N SER A 381 -1.86 20.60 32.28
CA SER A 381 -0.91 20.15 33.29
C SER A 381 -1.49 19.12 34.27
N CYS A 382 -2.81 19.07 34.49
CA CYS A 382 -3.44 18.14 35.43
C CYS A 382 -4.70 17.48 34.83
N ILE A 383 -4.71 16.15 34.70
CA ILE A 383 -5.93 15.36 34.50
C ILE A 383 -6.32 14.82 35.87
N GLU A 384 -7.30 15.44 36.49
CA GLU A 384 -7.84 15.04 37.79
C GLU A 384 -9.29 14.62 37.60
N GLU A 385 -9.74 13.63 38.39
CA GLU A 385 -11.16 13.29 38.50
C GLU A 385 -11.91 14.58 38.82
N GLU A 386 -12.98 14.87 38.07
CA GLU A 386 -13.89 15.93 38.47
C GLU A 386 -14.49 15.47 39.80
N ASP A 387 -14.20 16.18 40.89
CA ASP A 387 -14.94 16.02 42.13
C ASP A 387 -16.44 16.08 41.76
N GLU A 388 -17.18 15.03 42.12
CA GLU A 388 -18.61 14.84 41.88
C GLU A 388 -19.50 15.90 42.58
N GLU A 389 -19.07 17.16 42.70
CA GLU A 389 -19.78 18.19 43.46
C GLU A 389 -20.67 19.12 42.62
N VAL A 390 -20.73 18.96 41.30
CA VAL A 390 -21.81 19.58 40.50
C VAL A 390 -22.29 18.62 39.40
N ASP A 391 -22.69 17.42 39.80
CA ASP A 391 -23.75 16.70 39.08
C ASP A 391 -25.07 17.46 39.34
N ASP A 392 -25.20 18.66 38.77
CA ASP A 392 -26.47 19.35 38.71
C ASP A 392 -27.27 18.64 37.61
N PRO A 393 -28.28 17.80 37.93
CA PRO A 393 -28.99 16.97 36.96
C PRO A 393 -29.74 17.80 35.89
N TRP A 394 -29.69 19.13 36.01
CA TRP A 394 -30.20 20.11 35.07
C TRP A 394 -29.24 20.49 33.93
N VAL A 395 -27.92 20.29 34.07
CA VAL A 395 -26.96 20.55 33.00
C VAL A 395 -26.87 19.32 32.11
N LYS A 396 -27.77 19.24 31.12
CA LYS A 396 -27.69 18.19 30.08
C LYS A 396 -26.31 18.26 29.43
N LYS A 397 -25.54 17.16 29.49
CA LYS A 397 -24.30 16.99 28.72
C LYS A 397 -24.52 17.46 27.29
N ALA A 398 -23.62 18.31 26.78
CA ALA A 398 -23.76 18.90 25.46
C ALA A 398 -23.96 17.79 24.41
N PRO A 399 -25.04 17.84 23.60
CA PRO A 399 -25.21 16.89 22.51
C PRO A 399 -24.08 17.09 21.49
N ASN A 400 -23.45 15.99 21.08
CA ASN A 400 -22.30 15.95 20.17
C ASN A 400 -20.97 16.42 20.76
N ALA A 401 -20.52 15.77 21.84
CA ALA A 401 -19.22 15.98 22.48
C ALA A 401 -18.25 14.80 22.23
N PHE A 402 -16.99 14.92 22.67
CA PHE A 402 -15.96 13.87 22.61
C PHE A 402 -16.38 12.62 23.40
N ASP A 403 -17.06 12.78 24.54
CA ASP A 403 -17.61 11.65 25.30
C ASP A 403 -18.53 10.75 24.46
N GLN A 404 -19.44 11.36 23.70
CA GLN A 404 -20.37 10.63 22.82
C GLN A 404 -19.63 9.98 21.66
N PHE A 405 -18.60 10.65 21.12
CA PHE A 405 -17.75 10.07 20.08
C PHE A 405 -17.08 8.78 20.57
N LEU A 406 -16.48 8.81 21.76
CA LEU A 406 -15.89 7.64 22.41
C LEU A 406 -16.91 6.55 22.73
N GLU A 407 -18.11 6.92 23.19
CA GLU A 407 -19.22 5.99 23.43
C GLU A 407 -19.63 5.27 22.14
N TYR A 408 -19.76 5.98 21.01
CA TYR A 408 -20.07 5.35 19.72
C TYR A 408 -18.96 4.42 19.26
N LEU A 409 -17.68 4.80 19.40
CA LEU A 409 -16.56 3.92 19.08
C LEU A 409 -16.52 2.66 19.97
N SER A 410 -17.01 2.74 21.20
CA SER A 410 -17.09 1.59 22.09
C SER A 410 -18.10 0.52 21.65
N MET A 411 -18.96 0.82 20.66
CA MET A 411 -19.94 -0.14 20.14
C MET A 411 -19.30 -1.23 19.27
N VAL A 412 -18.07 -1.02 18.76
CA VAL A 412 -17.37 -2.05 17.98
C VAL A 412 -16.58 -3.02 18.88
N PRO A 413 -16.42 -4.30 18.46
CA PRO A 413 -15.66 -5.28 19.23
C PRO A 413 -14.18 -4.92 19.41
N TYR A 414 -13.54 -4.32 18.40
CA TYR A 414 -12.12 -3.96 18.42
C TYR A 414 -11.92 -2.52 17.98
N LEU A 415 -11.32 -1.70 18.86
CA LEU A 415 -10.95 -0.33 18.59
C LEU A 415 -9.42 -0.19 18.67
N THR A 416 -8.82 0.30 17.58
CA THR A 416 -7.40 0.66 17.56
C THR A 416 -7.26 2.15 17.35
N ILE A 417 -6.47 2.82 18.19
CA ILE A 417 -6.16 4.25 18.06
C ILE A 417 -4.65 4.39 17.86
N ILE A 418 -4.25 4.96 16.74
CA ILE A 418 -2.86 5.32 16.46
C ILE A 418 -2.75 6.84 16.61
N VAL A 419 -2.02 7.25 17.64
CA VAL A 419 -1.95 8.64 18.05
C VAL A 419 -1.00 9.41 17.14
N LYS A 420 -1.38 10.65 16.80
CA LYS A 420 -0.54 11.57 16.03
C LYS A 420 0.75 11.94 16.78
N GLU A 421 1.84 12.12 16.06
CA GLU A 421 3.04 12.74 16.65
C GLU A 421 2.72 14.18 17.06
N ALA A 422 2.95 14.52 18.33
CA ALA A 422 2.73 15.86 18.83
C ALA A 422 3.69 16.84 18.13
N PRO A 423 3.19 17.94 17.54
CA PRO A 423 4.06 18.94 16.93
C PRO A 423 4.94 19.58 18.01
N LYS A 424 6.24 19.74 17.72
CA LYS A 424 7.14 20.45 18.62
C LYS A 424 6.81 21.94 18.58
N VAL A 425 6.29 22.48 19.68
CA VAL A 425 6.04 23.91 19.82
C VAL A 425 7.36 24.57 20.23
N MET A 426 7.91 25.39 19.34
CA MET A 426 9.17 26.11 19.57
C MET A 426 8.85 27.60 19.77
N HIS A 427 9.21 28.14 20.92
CA HIS A 427 9.17 29.57 21.19
C HIS A 427 10.48 30.20 20.77
N THR A 428 10.47 30.89 19.63
CA THR A 428 11.63 31.62 19.14
C THR A 428 11.58 33.08 19.61
N CYS A 429 12.60 33.51 20.35
CA CYS A 429 12.77 34.92 20.71
C CYS A 429 12.97 35.77 19.45
N LYS A 430 12.09 36.75 19.23
CA LYS A 430 12.15 37.66 18.07
C LYS A 430 13.43 38.49 18.01
N ASN A 431 14.08 38.75 19.16
CA ASN A 431 15.25 39.62 19.23
C ASN A 431 16.59 38.89 19.11
N CYS A 432 16.70 37.64 19.58
CA CYS A 432 17.96 36.89 19.57
C CYS A 432 17.91 35.56 18.80
N GLY A 433 16.75 35.18 18.25
CA GLY A 433 16.58 33.94 17.48
C GLY A 433 16.68 32.65 18.30
N PHE A 434 16.89 32.75 19.61
CA PHE A 434 16.95 31.60 20.50
C PHE A 434 15.59 30.91 20.57
N SER A 435 15.56 29.59 20.36
CA SER A 435 14.33 28.81 20.35
C SER A 435 14.30 27.86 21.54
N VAL A 436 13.22 27.90 22.33
CA VAL A 436 12.97 27.00 23.46
C VAL A 436 11.78 26.11 23.11
N GLU A 437 11.92 24.80 23.27
CA GLU A 437 10.80 23.87 23.11
C GLU A 437 9.88 23.99 24.34
N GLU A 438 8.57 24.15 24.12
CA GLU A 438 7.60 24.18 25.21
C GLU A 438 7.44 22.77 25.80
N GLU A 439 7.65 22.63 27.11
CA GLU A 439 7.43 21.37 27.83
C GLU A 439 5.92 21.14 28.01
N THR A 440 5.28 20.53 27.02
CA THR A 440 3.92 20.02 27.14
C THR A 440 3.92 18.55 27.59
N LYS A 441 2.95 18.18 28.43
CA LYS A 441 2.79 16.78 28.86
C LYS A 441 2.55 15.90 27.64
N LYS A 442 3.36 14.85 27.49
CA LYS A 442 3.29 13.94 26.34
C LYS A 442 2.27 12.84 26.60
N ILE A 443 1.54 12.42 25.57
CA ILE A 443 0.60 11.31 25.68
C ILE A 443 1.27 9.99 26.13
N SER A 444 2.55 9.82 25.79
CA SER A 444 3.37 8.67 26.21
C SER A 444 3.73 8.69 27.71
N SER A 445 3.53 9.82 28.39
CA SER A 445 3.78 10.00 29.82
C SER A 445 2.52 9.92 30.69
N LEU A 446 1.37 9.58 30.11
CA LEU A 446 0.12 9.45 30.86
C LEU A 446 0.17 8.28 31.84
N LEU A 447 -0.27 8.55 33.07
CA LEU A 447 -0.40 7.56 34.13
C LEU A 447 -1.66 6.69 33.93
N PRO A 448 -1.72 5.47 34.50
CA PRO A 448 -2.86 4.57 34.32
C PRO A 448 -4.22 5.17 34.69
N HIS A 449 -4.31 5.99 35.75
CA HIS A 449 -5.56 6.65 36.14
C HIS A 449 -6.00 7.71 35.13
N GLU A 450 -5.06 8.41 34.48
CA GLU A 450 -5.36 9.41 33.46
C GLU A 450 -5.94 8.76 32.20
N TRP A 451 -5.44 7.57 31.85
CA TRP A 451 -6.07 6.75 30.81
C TRP A 451 -7.48 6.33 31.19
N ALA A 452 -7.74 6.01 32.46
CA ALA A 452 -9.06 5.66 32.94
C ALA A 452 -10.05 6.82 32.80
N ILE A 453 -9.59 8.06 33.04
CA ILE A 453 -10.38 9.27 32.89
C ILE A 453 -10.66 9.57 31.41
N ILE A 454 -9.62 9.68 30.57
CA ILE A 454 -9.78 10.02 29.14
C ILE A 454 -10.64 8.98 28.41
N LEU A 455 -10.46 7.70 28.74
CA LEU A 455 -11.15 6.60 28.07
C LEU A 455 -12.42 6.16 28.80
N ALA A 456 -12.86 6.87 29.85
CA ALA A 456 -14.00 6.48 30.67
C ALA A 456 -15.25 6.04 29.85
N PRO A 457 -15.65 6.73 28.75
CA PRO A 457 -16.78 6.30 27.95
C PRO A 457 -16.58 4.93 27.27
N ILE A 458 -15.36 4.62 26.83
CA ILE A 458 -15.04 3.30 26.22
C ILE A 458 -14.90 2.22 27.30
N LEU A 459 -14.36 2.59 28.45
CA LEU A 459 -14.11 1.67 29.55
C LEU A 459 -15.39 1.13 30.19
N LYS A 460 -16.48 1.91 30.15
CA LYS A 460 -17.82 1.48 30.57
C LYS A 460 -18.36 0.27 29.80
N ASN A 461 -17.92 0.06 28.56
CA ASN A 461 -18.34 -1.09 27.78
C ASN A 461 -17.26 -2.21 27.82
N PRO A 462 -17.51 -3.34 28.50
CA PRO A 462 -16.55 -4.44 28.59
C PRO A 462 -16.44 -5.25 27.29
N SER A 463 -17.40 -5.13 26.37
CA SER A 463 -17.40 -5.91 25.11
C SER A 463 -16.43 -5.38 24.05
N CYS A 464 -15.79 -4.25 24.29
CA CYS A 464 -14.90 -3.58 23.35
C CYS A 464 -13.44 -3.78 23.77
N SER A 465 -12.61 -4.39 22.94
CA SER A 465 -11.16 -4.38 23.14
C SER A 465 -10.55 -3.11 22.55
N VAL A 466 -9.63 -2.50 23.28
CA VAL A 466 -9.00 -1.23 22.90
C VAL A 466 -7.49 -1.39 22.86
N LEU A 467 -6.87 -0.94 21.78
CA LEU A 467 -5.43 -0.84 21.63
C LEU A 467 -5.06 0.58 21.24
N ILE A 468 -4.17 1.21 21.99
CA ILE A 468 -3.65 2.55 21.68
C ILE A 468 -2.16 2.46 21.44
N TYR A 469 -1.74 2.98 20.29
CA TYR A 469 -0.36 3.02 19.85
C TYR A 469 0.10 4.47 19.72
N ASP A 470 1.39 4.70 19.95
CA ASP A 470 2.04 5.93 19.48
C ASP A 470 2.27 5.90 17.96
N TYR A 471 2.81 7.00 17.43
CA TYR A 471 3.15 7.14 16.01
C TYR A 471 4.23 6.14 15.53
N SER A 472 5.01 5.57 16.46
CA SER A 472 6.02 4.54 16.20
C SER A 472 5.48 3.12 16.38
N LEU A 473 4.16 2.96 16.54
CA LEU A 473 3.45 1.70 16.77
C LEU A 473 3.84 0.97 18.08
N ARG A 474 4.34 1.71 19.06
CA ARG A 474 4.55 1.19 20.41
C ARG A 474 3.26 1.29 21.20
N THR A 475 2.90 0.21 21.90
CA THR A 475 1.69 0.16 22.72
C THR A 475 1.78 1.15 23.87
N LEU A 476 0.82 2.07 23.96
CA LEU A 476 0.63 3.01 25.06
C LEU A 476 -0.42 2.50 26.06
N PHE A 477 -1.48 1.89 25.55
CA PHE A 477 -2.58 1.33 26.35
C PHE A 477 -3.17 0.10 25.67
N SER A 478 -3.61 -0.88 26.46
CA SER A 478 -4.29 -2.06 25.94
C SER A 478 -5.32 -2.59 26.94
N ARG A 479 -6.52 -2.90 26.45
CA ARG A 479 -7.58 -3.61 27.17
C ARG A 479 -8.17 -4.71 26.28
N GLY A 480 -8.23 -5.94 26.79
CA GLY A 480 -8.89 -7.07 26.12
C GLY A 480 -10.42 -7.03 26.28
N ILE A 481 -11.12 -7.93 25.58
CA ILE A 481 -12.52 -8.25 25.90
C ILE A 481 -12.50 -9.16 27.13
N GLU A 482 -13.31 -8.83 28.14
CA GLU A 482 -13.51 -9.68 29.33
C GLU A 482 -14.49 -10.83 29.08
#